data_AF-A0A6L3YTJ1-F1
#
_entry.id   AF-A0A6L3YTJ1-F1
#
_cell.length_a   1.000
_cell.length_b   1.000
_cell.length_c   1.000
_cell.angle_alpha   90.00
_cell.angle_beta   90.00
_cell.angle_gamma   90.00
#
_symmetry.space_group_name_H-M   'P 1'
#
loop_
_entity.id
_entity.type
_entity.pdbx_description
1 polymer ?
#
loop_
_entity_poly.entity_id
_entity_poly.type
_entity_poly.pdbx_seq_one_letter_code
_entity_poly.pdbx_strand_id
1 'polypeptide(L)'
;MIAAKLSNIDKARAAWGETVPEWIVILAEACDRESQSAVARKVGYSASAVSQVLSNTYQNGDIGRVEQAIRGALMAETVDCPVMGDLPRNTCVLWQRKPFVATNAHRVRMFQACRNGCPHSLLKEGA
;
A
#
# COMPACT_ATOMS: atom_id res chain seq x y z
N MET A 1 -2.00 37.65 3.21
CA MET A 1 -2.00 36.50 4.14
C MET A 1 -2.38 35.26 3.35
N ILE A 2 -1.41 34.42 2.98
CA ILE A 2 -1.72 33.10 2.40
C ILE A 2 -2.05 32.22 3.59
N ALA A 3 -3.30 31.78 3.73
CA ALA A 3 -3.65 30.76 4.70
C ALA A 3 -2.74 29.55 4.44
N ALA A 4 -1.84 29.24 5.37
CA ALA A 4 -1.03 28.03 5.28
C ALA A 4 -2.00 26.85 5.30
N LYS A 5 -2.15 26.18 4.16
CA LYS A 5 -2.92 24.95 4.06
C LYS A 5 -2.28 23.95 5.02
N LEU A 6 -3.04 23.45 5.99
CA LEU A 6 -2.58 22.39 6.90
C LEU A 6 -1.89 21.30 6.09
N SER A 7 -0.66 20.98 6.47
CA SER A 7 0.12 19.92 5.84
C SER A 7 -0.57 18.57 6.07
N ASN A 8 -0.28 17.58 5.23
CA ASN A 8 -0.83 16.25 5.43
C ASN A 8 -0.33 15.65 6.75
N ILE A 9 0.88 16.00 7.21
CA ILE A 9 1.39 15.54 8.50
C ILE A 9 0.59 16.10 9.68
N ASP A 10 0.16 17.37 9.62
CA ASP A 10 -0.69 17.97 10.66
C ASP A 10 -2.05 17.24 10.75
N LYS A 11 -2.64 16.93 9.59
CA LYS A 11 -3.90 16.18 9.51
C LYS A 11 -3.76 14.76 10.05
N ALA A 12 -2.67 14.09 9.70
CA ALA A 12 -2.39 12.73 10.18
C ALA A 12 -2.23 12.71 11.71
N ARG A 13 -1.50 13.67 12.29
CA ARG A 13 -1.36 13.81 13.75
C ARG A 13 -2.69 14.08 14.44
N ALA A 14 -3.52 14.96 13.88
CA ALA A 14 -4.83 15.24 14.43
C ALA A 14 -5.78 14.01 14.40
N ALA A 15 -5.66 13.14 13.39
CA ALA A 15 -6.54 11.98 13.22
C ALA A 15 -6.08 10.71 13.96
N TRP A 16 -4.77 10.49 14.05
CA TRP A 16 -4.18 9.29 14.66
C TRP A 16 -3.81 9.49 16.15
N GLY A 17 -3.77 10.75 16.63
CA GLY A 17 -3.49 11.07 18.02
C GLY A 17 -2.00 11.05 18.37
N GLU A 18 -1.69 10.86 19.65
CA GLU A 18 -0.34 11.02 20.21
C GLU A 18 0.68 9.98 19.70
N THR A 19 0.20 8.82 19.23
CA THR A 19 1.04 7.75 18.66
C THR A 19 0.69 7.51 17.19
N VAL A 20 1.14 8.42 16.31
CA VAL A 20 1.01 8.24 14.86
C VAL A 20 1.97 7.13 14.39
N PRO A 21 1.49 6.11 13.65
CA PRO A 21 2.37 5.10 13.07
C PRO A 21 3.39 5.72 12.10
N GLU A 22 4.63 5.22 12.12
CA GLU A 22 5.71 5.70 11.26
C GLU A 22 5.32 5.71 9.76
N TRP A 23 4.70 4.63 9.29
CA TRP A 23 4.30 4.52 7.88
C TRP A 23 3.23 5.56 7.48
N ILE A 24 2.42 6.04 8.44
CA ILE A 24 1.47 7.14 8.23
C ILE A 24 2.21 8.48 8.11
N VAL A 25 3.23 8.71 8.95
CA VAL A 25 4.09 9.89 8.86
C VAL A 25 4.74 9.96 7.48
N ILE A 26 5.34 8.85 7.04
CA ILE A 26 6.02 8.76 5.73
C ILE A 26 5.02 8.97 4.57
N LEU A 27 3.81 8.41 4.67
CA LEU A 27 2.75 8.65 3.69
C LEU A 27 2.38 10.13 3.61
N ALA A 28 2.21 10.78 4.77
CA ALA A 28 1.84 12.19 4.87
C ALA A 28 2.92 13.09 4.27
N GLU A 29 4.19 12.88 4.65
CA GLU A 29 5.33 13.61 4.11
C GLU A 29 5.49 13.41 2.60
N ALA A 30 5.29 12.19 2.10
CA ALA A 30 5.30 11.94 0.65
C ALA A 30 4.18 12.71 -0.06
N CYS A 31 3.00 12.83 0.56
CA CYS A 31 1.87 13.61 0.04
C CYS A 31 2.02 15.13 0.22
N ASP A 32 2.98 15.58 1.04
CA ASP A 32 3.37 16.99 1.13
C ASP A 32 4.43 17.35 0.09
N ARG A 33 5.37 16.43 -0.21
CA ARG A 33 6.38 16.61 -1.27
C ARG A 33 5.79 16.47 -2.68
N GLU A 34 4.82 15.55 -2.85
CA GLU A 34 4.16 15.25 -4.11
C GLU A 34 2.65 15.39 -3.97
N SER A 35 1.89 15.30 -5.07
CA SER A 35 0.42 15.22 -4.94
C SER A 35 -0.05 13.88 -4.35
N GLN A 36 -1.10 13.89 -3.54
CA GLN A 36 -1.77 12.67 -3.04
C GLN A 36 -2.12 11.70 -4.19
N SER A 37 -2.54 12.21 -5.35
CA SER A 37 -2.83 11.40 -6.53
C SER A 37 -1.59 10.71 -7.11
N ALA A 38 -0.42 11.33 -7.05
CA ALA A 38 0.84 10.71 -7.49
C ALA A 38 1.26 9.60 -6.51
N VAL A 39 1.21 9.88 -5.21
CA VAL A 39 1.52 8.90 -4.16
C VAL A 39 0.57 7.71 -4.22
N ALA A 40 -0.73 7.95 -4.39
CA ALA A 40 -1.74 6.90 -4.53
C ALA A 40 -1.42 5.91 -5.66
N ARG A 41 -0.98 6.41 -6.82
CA ARG A 41 -0.56 5.56 -7.95
C ARG A 41 0.67 4.72 -7.60
N LYS A 42 1.66 5.29 -6.91
CA LYS A 42 2.88 4.58 -6.49
C LYS A 42 2.59 3.43 -5.53
N VAL A 43 1.70 3.66 -4.55
CA VAL A 43 1.33 2.65 -3.55
C VAL A 43 0.25 1.68 -4.04
N GLY A 44 -0.33 1.92 -5.22
CA GLY A 44 -1.33 1.02 -5.82
C GLY A 44 -2.72 1.13 -5.20
N TYR A 45 -3.11 2.32 -4.75
CA TYR A 45 -4.41 2.62 -4.15
C TYR A 45 -5.07 3.85 -4.80
N SER A 46 -6.36 4.07 -4.50
CA SER A 46 -7.05 5.29 -4.93
C SER A 46 -6.65 6.49 -4.05
N ALA A 47 -6.72 7.70 -4.60
CA ALA A 47 -6.48 8.92 -3.83
C ALA A 47 -7.46 9.07 -2.65
N SER A 48 -8.71 8.59 -2.82
CA SER A 48 -9.70 8.54 -1.74
C SER A 48 -9.27 7.60 -0.61
N ALA A 49 -8.77 6.41 -0.93
CA ALA A 49 -8.25 5.49 0.08
C ALA A 49 -7.05 6.10 0.83
N VAL A 50 -6.11 6.72 0.13
CA VAL A 50 -4.97 7.43 0.76
C VAL A 50 -5.46 8.55 1.69
N SER A 51 -6.46 9.33 1.27
CA SER A 51 -7.03 10.37 2.13
C SER A 51 -7.69 9.79 3.38
N GLN A 52 -8.47 8.72 3.24
CA GLN A 52 -9.12 8.03 4.36
C GLN A 52 -8.11 7.45 5.34
N VAL A 53 -7.00 6.93 4.84
CA VAL A 53 -5.89 6.41 5.66
C VAL A 53 -5.23 7.54 6.44
N LEU A 54 -4.93 8.67 5.80
CA LEU A 54 -4.38 9.85 6.48
C LEU A 54 -5.33 10.39 7.56
N SER A 55 -6.64 10.37 7.31
CA SER A 55 -7.66 10.80 8.28
C SER A 55 -8.12 9.72 9.25
N ASN A 56 -7.48 8.54 9.28
CA ASN A 56 -7.86 7.42 10.15
C ASN A 56 -9.34 6.98 10.03
N THR A 57 -9.91 7.07 8.82
CA THR A 57 -11.30 6.70 8.51
C THR A 57 -11.41 5.54 7.51
N TYR A 58 -10.29 4.88 7.18
CA TYR A 58 -10.27 3.74 6.27
C TYR A 58 -10.78 2.46 6.97
N GLN A 59 -12.11 2.30 7.02
CA GLN A 59 -12.77 1.23 7.78
C GLN A 59 -13.12 -0.02 6.96
N ASN A 60 -13.45 0.14 5.67
CA ASN A 60 -13.98 -0.95 4.84
C ASN A 60 -12.91 -1.77 4.11
N GLY A 61 -11.63 -1.57 4.46
CA GLY A 61 -10.52 -2.24 3.80
C GLY A 61 -9.51 -2.80 4.80
N ASP A 62 -8.58 -3.59 4.27
CA ASP A 62 -7.51 -4.17 5.06
C ASP A 62 -6.38 -3.14 5.22
N ILE A 63 -6.34 -2.49 6.40
CA ILE A 63 -5.32 -1.49 6.74
C ILE A 63 -3.91 -2.08 6.74
N GLY A 64 -3.75 -3.36 7.10
CA GLY A 64 -2.46 -4.04 7.07
C GLY A 64 -1.93 -4.15 5.64
N ARG A 65 -2.79 -4.48 4.67
CA ARG A 65 -2.41 -4.44 3.24
C ARG A 65 -2.02 -3.04 2.75
N VAL A 66 -2.64 -1.99 3.30
CA VAL A 66 -2.29 -0.60 2.97
C VAL A 66 -0.89 -0.29 3.49
N GLU A 67 -0.63 -0.60 4.75
CA GLU A 67 0.67 -0.42 5.39
C GLU A 67 1.78 -1.11 4.58
N GLN A 68 1.60 -2.39 4.23
CA GLN A 68 2.59 -3.16 3.48
C GLN A 68 2.86 -2.57 2.09
N ALA A 69 1.83 -2.03 1.42
CA ALA A 69 2.00 -1.35 0.15
C ALA A 69 2.76 -0.02 0.29
N ILE A 70 2.52 0.73 1.37
CA ILE A 70 3.23 1.97 1.67
C ILE A 70 4.70 1.69 2.00
N ARG A 71 4.97 0.71 2.86
CA ARG A 71 6.32 0.27 3.20
C ARG A 71 7.12 -0.12 1.96
N GLY A 72 6.53 -0.92 1.07
CA GLY A 72 7.22 -1.29 -0.18
C GLY A 72 7.46 -0.13 -1.15
N ALA A 73 6.51 0.80 -1.25
CA ALA A 73 6.58 1.88 -2.24
C ALA A 73 7.38 3.10 -1.78
N LEU A 74 7.36 3.41 -0.48
CA LEU A 74 7.93 4.63 0.08
C LEU A 74 9.11 4.36 1.02
N MET A 75 9.22 3.15 1.58
CA MET A 75 10.31 2.75 2.50
C MET A 75 11.26 1.72 1.88
N ALA A 76 11.09 1.41 0.59
CA ALA A 76 11.90 0.44 -0.15
C ALA A 76 11.97 -0.97 0.48
N GLU A 77 10.92 -1.38 1.22
CA GLU A 77 10.83 -2.73 1.74
C GLU A 77 10.66 -3.74 0.60
N THR A 78 11.46 -4.80 0.60
CA THR A 78 11.41 -5.88 -0.39
C THR A 78 11.07 -7.23 0.26
N VAL A 79 10.68 -8.19 -0.57
CA VAL A 79 10.41 -9.58 -0.19
C VAL A 79 10.98 -10.53 -1.21
N ASP A 80 11.37 -11.71 -0.75
CA ASP A 80 11.84 -12.78 -1.62
C ASP A 80 10.64 -13.55 -2.20
N CYS A 81 10.26 -13.21 -3.42
CA CYS A 81 9.15 -13.85 -4.12
C CYS A 81 9.60 -15.22 -4.67
N PRO A 82 8.90 -16.33 -4.36
CA PRO A 82 9.25 -17.66 -4.88
C PRO A 82 9.26 -17.78 -6.42
N VAL A 83 8.68 -16.80 -7.14
CA VAL A 83 8.60 -16.79 -8.61
C VAL A 83 9.51 -15.74 -9.24
N MET A 84 9.67 -14.57 -8.61
CA MET A 84 10.40 -13.42 -9.20
C MET A 84 11.70 -13.08 -8.46
N GLY A 85 12.01 -13.73 -7.34
CA GLY A 85 13.11 -13.34 -6.45
C GLY A 85 12.80 -12.04 -5.70
N ASP A 86 13.84 -11.25 -5.44
CA ASP A 86 13.72 -9.98 -4.73
C ASP A 86 12.77 -9.00 -5.44
N LEU A 87 11.75 -8.55 -4.72
CA LEU A 87 10.68 -7.73 -5.25
C LEU A 87 10.22 -6.69 -4.22
N PRO A 88 9.98 -5.43 -4.62
CA PRO A 88 9.33 -4.45 -3.75
C PRO A 88 7.99 -4.95 -3.19
N ARG A 89 7.79 -4.78 -1.89
CA ARG A 89 6.62 -5.30 -1.16
C ARG A 89 5.29 -4.80 -1.73
N ASN A 90 5.23 -3.57 -2.21
CA ASN A 90 4.06 -3.01 -2.89
C ASN A 90 3.72 -3.78 -4.17
N THR A 91 4.73 -4.19 -4.94
CA THR A 91 4.55 -4.98 -6.16
C THR A 91 4.08 -6.39 -5.82
N CYS A 92 4.58 -6.99 -4.73
CA CYS A 92 4.09 -8.27 -4.21
C CYS A 92 2.57 -8.20 -3.92
N VAL A 93 2.15 -7.19 -3.15
CA VAL A 93 0.74 -6.98 -2.79
C VAL A 93 -0.13 -6.73 -4.03
N LEU A 94 0.38 -5.98 -5.03
CA LEU A 94 -0.32 -5.76 -6.30
C LEU A 94 -0.51 -7.06 -7.08
N TRP A 95 0.48 -7.94 -7.12
CA TRP A 95 0.35 -9.25 -7.78
C TRP A 95 -0.70 -10.13 -7.11
N GLN A 96 -0.76 -10.14 -5.78
CA GLN A 96 -1.76 -10.92 -5.04
C GLN A 96 -3.21 -10.51 -5.37
N ARG A 97 -3.45 -9.21 -5.61
CA ARG A 97 -4.77 -8.64 -5.94
C ARG A 97 -5.25 -8.92 -7.37
N LYS A 98 -4.35 -9.29 -8.28
CA LYS A 98 -4.73 -9.46 -9.68
C LYS A 98 -5.65 -10.69 -9.82
N PRO A 99 -6.75 -10.57 -10.58
CA PRO A 99 -7.60 -11.71 -10.88
C PRO A 99 -6.88 -12.71 -11.79
N PHE A 100 -7.36 -13.94 -11.80
CA PHE A 100 -6.87 -14.96 -12.72
C PHE A 100 -7.14 -14.55 -14.16
N VAL A 101 -6.08 -14.56 -14.97
CA VAL A 101 -6.17 -14.31 -16.41
C VAL A 101 -5.08 -15.14 -17.08
N ALA A 102 -5.47 -16.04 -17.97
CA ALA A 102 -4.58 -16.97 -18.66
C ALA A 102 -3.97 -16.39 -19.95
N THR A 103 -3.57 -15.11 -19.95
CA THR A 103 -2.96 -14.47 -21.14
C THR A 103 -1.47 -14.80 -21.31
N ASN A 104 -0.79 -15.22 -20.24
CA ASN A 104 0.62 -15.61 -20.27
C ASN A 104 0.92 -16.59 -19.12
N ALA A 105 1.75 -17.61 -19.38
CA ALA A 105 2.24 -18.57 -18.39
C ALA A 105 2.80 -17.93 -17.11
N HIS A 106 3.49 -16.79 -17.21
CA HIS A 106 3.99 -16.05 -16.04
C HIS A 106 2.85 -15.55 -15.14
N ARG A 107 1.75 -15.04 -15.72
CA ARG A 107 0.58 -14.60 -14.93
C ARG A 107 -0.11 -15.77 -14.24
N VAL A 108 -0.20 -16.92 -14.92
CA VAL A 108 -0.74 -18.15 -14.34
C VAL A 108 0.13 -18.61 -13.16
N ARG A 109 1.45 -18.70 -13.36
CA ARG A 109 2.42 -19.09 -12.33
C ARG A 109 2.37 -18.15 -11.11
N MET A 110 2.36 -16.84 -11.33
CA MET A 110 2.22 -15.85 -10.25
C MET A 110 0.90 -16.00 -9.49
N PHE A 111 -0.22 -16.13 -10.20
CA PHE A 111 -1.53 -16.27 -9.57
C PHE A 111 -1.59 -17.51 -8.66
N GLN A 112 -1.07 -18.64 -9.15
CA GLN A 112 -1.00 -19.90 -8.42
C GLN A 112 -0.06 -19.80 -7.22
N ALA A 113 1.16 -19.30 -7.40
CA ALA A 113 2.14 -19.18 -6.32
C ALA A 113 1.61 -18.33 -5.16
N CYS A 114 0.96 -17.20 -5.44
CA CYS A 114 0.35 -16.36 -4.40
C CYS A 114 -0.74 -17.09 -3.59
N ARG A 115 -1.37 -18.13 -4.13
CA ARG A 115 -2.49 -18.86 -3.51
C ARG A 115 -2.12 -20.27 -3.05
N ASN A 116 -0.88 -20.69 -3.25
CA ASN A 116 -0.41 -22.04 -2.98
C ASN A 116 0.74 -22.01 -1.95
N GLY A 117 0.45 -21.53 -0.74
CA GLY A 117 1.39 -21.58 0.40
C GLY A 117 2.50 -20.52 0.37
N CYS A 118 2.34 -19.41 -0.36
CA CYS A 118 3.33 -18.32 -0.35
C CYS A 118 3.43 -17.69 1.06
N PRO A 119 4.64 -17.60 1.66
CA PRO A 119 4.83 -17.07 3.03
C PRO A 119 4.54 -15.58 3.15
N HIS A 120 4.48 -14.88 2.01
CA HIS A 120 4.22 -13.45 1.92
C HIS A 120 2.78 -13.15 1.48
N SER A 121 1.96 -14.17 1.25
CA SER A 121 0.58 -14.00 0.83
C SER A 121 -0.27 -13.43 1.96
N LEU A 122 -1.02 -12.38 1.64
CA LEU A 122 -2.00 -11.81 2.55
C LEU A 122 -3.42 -12.30 2.22
N LEU A 123 -3.59 -13.07 1.14
CA LEU A 123 -4.88 -13.59 0.68
C LEU A 123 -5.51 -14.43 1.79
N LYS A 124 -6.77 -14.12 2.15
CA LYS A 124 -7.51 -15.00 3.05
C LYS A 124 -7.71 -16.33 2.33
N GLU A 125 -7.53 -17.45 3.03
CA GLU A 125 -7.81 -18.77 2.47
C GLU A 125 -9.25 -18.80 1.94
N GLY A 126 -9.43 -19.17 0.67
CA GLY A 126 -10.76 -19.38 0.07
C GLY A 126 -11.39 -18.20 -0.70
N ALA A 127 -10.61 -17.30 -1.31
CA ALA A 127 -11.10 -16.27 -2.25
C ALA A 127 -10.73 -16.54 -3.72
#